data_AF-A0A6G1IJ14-F1
#
_entry.id   AF-A0A6G1IJ14-F1
#
_cell.length_a   1.000
_cell.length_b   1.000
_cell.length_c   1.000
_cell.angle_alpha   90.00
_cell.angle_beta   90.00
_cell.angle_gamma   90.00
#
_symmetry.space_group_name_H-M   'P 1'
#
loop_
_entity.id
_entity.type
_entity.pdbx_description
1 polymer ?
#
loop_
_entity_poly.entity_id
_entity_poly.type
_entity_poly.pdbx_seq_one_letter_code
_entity_poly.pdbx_strand_id
1 'polypeptide(L)'
;MEQSRDAESSRASKSHSHPIYETLQNLDIRLLVLAPGLHHDPLKAVLISVSCTHNTSGQAFKEKYVALSYTWGDQSNPASLELNGSYTLPIGRNLAAALKHARLKDSFCVLWVDALCIDQNDEVEKSRQVQRMPTIYEAATMTLIWLG
;
A
#
# COMPACT_ATOMS: atom_id res chain seq x y z
N MET A 1 47.75 -3.27 29.30
CA MET A 1 46.80 -4.22 28.71
C MET A 1 45.77 -4.50 29.77
N GLU A 2 44.61 -3.85 29.67
CA GLU A 2 43.45 -4.14 30.51
C GLU A 2 42.23 -3.75 29.66
N GLN A 3 41.37 -4.73 29.40
CA GLN A 3 40.15 -4.61 28.59
C GLN A 3 39.09 -3.81 29.35
N SER A 4 38.28 -3.01 28.65
CA SER A 4 36.94 -2.57 29.10
C SER A 4 36.17 -2.00 27.90
N ARG A 5 35.52 -2.88 27.12
CA ARG A 5 34.05 -3.06 27.07
C ARG A 5 33.33 -1.98 26.26
N ASP A 6 33.21 -2.28 24.97
CA ASP A 6 32.19 -1.77 24.08
C ASP A 6 30.80 -1.96 24.72
N ALA A 7 30.17 -0.86 25.11
CA ALA A 7 28.77 -0.82 25.44
C ALA A 7 27.99 -0.61 24.14
N GLU A 8 27.81 -1.68 23.39
CA GLU A 8 26.87 -1.75 22.28
C GLU A 8 25.44 -1.74 22.85
N SER A 9 24.96 -0.52 23.11
CA SER A 9 23.60 -0.28 23.60
C SER A 9 22.60 -0.44 22.46
N SER A 10 22.18 -1.70 22.29
CA SER A 10 20.87 -2.15 21.83
C SER A 10 19.90 -1.04 21.39
N ARG A 11 19.90 -0.72 20.09
CA ARG A 11 18.81 0.02 19.46
C ARG A 11 17.65 -0.95 19.23
N ALA A 12 16.85 -1.15 20.28
CA ALA A 12 15.58 -1.85 20.14
C ALA A 12 14.70 -1.06 19.15
N SER A 13 14.49 -1.63 17.96
CA SER A 13 13.53 -1.13 16.98
C SER A 13 12.14 -1.16 17.61
N LYS A 14 11.69 0.00 18.09
CA LYS A 14 10.30 0.17 18.53
C LYS A 14 9.41 0.06 17.31
N SER A 15 8.75 -1.09 17.17
CA SER A 15 7.60 -1.30 16.31
C SER A 15 6.50 -0.33 16.75
N HIS A 16 6.46 0.85 16.13
CA HIS A 16 5.31 1.72 16.19
C HIS A 16 4.34 1.26 15.12
N SER A 17 3.42 0.35 15.48
CA SER A 17 2.30 0.02 14.61
C SER A 17 1.50 1.32 14.39
N HIS A 18 1.60 1.90 13.20
CA HIS A 18 0.74 3.01 12.82
C HIS A 18 -0.70 2.47 12.84
N PRO A 19 -1.69 3.19 13.41
CA PRO A 19 -3.06 2.66 13.58
C PRO A 19 -3.76 2.28 12.27
N ILE A 20 -3.19 2.71 11.14
CA ILE A 20 -3.67 2.41 9.79
C ILE A 20 -2.99 1.17 9.19
N TYR A 21 -1.74 0.90 9.60
CA TYR A 21 -0.87 -0.09 8.98
C TYR A 21 -0.57 -1.20 9.97
N GLU A 22 -1.30 -2.31 9.82
CA GLU A 22 -0.98 -3.55 10.52
C GLU A 22 0.38 -4.08 10.04
N THR A 23 1.21 -4.58 10.95
CA THR A 23 2.51 -5.15 10.60
C THR A 23 2.33 -6.33 9.63
N LEU A 24 2.90 -6.20 8.44
CA LEU A 24 2.89 -7.26 7.43
C LEU A 24 3.86 -8.38 7.80
N GLN A 25 3.43 -9.64 7.71
CA GLN A 25 4.35 -10.77 7.86
C GLN A 25 5.20 -10.97 6.60
N ASN A 26 6.09 -11.96 6.65
CA ASN A 26 7.02 -12.22 5.54
C ASN A 26 6.26 -12.49 4.24
N LEU A 27 6.60 -11.70 3.23
CA LEU A 27 5.99 -11.66 1.90
C LEU A 27 4.53 -11.16 1.82
N ASP A 28 3.87 -10.76 2.90
CA ASP A 28 2.54 -10.17 2.77
C ASP A 28 2.60 -8.82 2.03
N ILE A 29 1.47 -8.43 1.42
CA ILE A 29 1.24 -7.09 0.89
C ILE A 29 -0.10 -6.56 1.40
N ARG A 30 -0.30 -5.25 1.32
CA ARG A 30 -1.64 -4.66 1.48
C ARG A 30 -2.28 -4.44 0.12
N LEU A 31 -3.59 -4.58 0.08
CA LEU A 31 -4.43 -4.20 -1.05
C LEU A 31 -5.44 -3.16 -0.57
N LEU A 32 -5.68 -2.17 -1.44
CA LEU A 32 -6.68 -1.13 -1.26
C LEU A 32 -8.00 -1.60 -1.87
N VAL A 33 -8.99 -1.86 -1.03
CA VAL A 33 -10.36 -2.13 -1.45
C VAL A 33 -11.11 -0.81 -1.54
N LEU A 34 -11.21 -0.28 -2.75
CA LEU A 34 -11.88 0.99 -3.06
C LEU A 34 -13.39 0.79 -3.17
N ALA A 35 -14.16 1.59 -2.44
CA ALA A 35 -15.62 1.54 -2.43
C ALA A 35 -16.22 2.05 -3.76
N PRO A 36 -17.39 1.52 -4.17
CA PRO A 36 -18.12 2.02 -5.32
C PRO A 36 -18.59 3.47 -5.11
N GLY A 37 -18.83 4.18 -6.22
CA GLY A 37 -19.39 5.52 -6.17
C GLY A 37 -19.28 6.29 -7.49
N LEU A 38 -20.00 7.40 -7.58
CA LEU A 38 -19.96 8.33 -8.71
C LEU A 38 -18.72 9.22 -8.63
N HIS A 39 -18.26 9.75 -9.76
CA HIS A 39 -17.03 10.54 -9.86
C HIS A 39 -16.89 11.68 -8.83
N HIS A 40 -18.00 12.33 -8.46
CA HIS A 40 -18.01 13.42 -7.47
C HIS A 40 -18.05 12.94 -6.01
N ASP A 41 -18.41 11.67 -5.77
CA ASP A 41 -18.50 11.13 -4.42
C ASP A 41 -17.12 11.08 -3.75
N PRO A 42 -17.06 11.29 -2.42
CA PRO A 42 -15.84 11.10 -1.64
C PRO A 42 -15.21 9.73 -1.89
N LEU A 43 -13.88 9.68 -1.88
CA LEU A 43 -13.16 8.41 -1.96
C LEU A 43 -13.19 7.74 -0.59
N LYS A 44 -13.60 6.47 -0.57
CA LYS A 44 -13.61 5.61 0.61
C LYS A 44 -12.96 4.29 0.29
N ALA A 45 -12.11 3.79 1.16
CA ALA A 45 -11.45 2.51 0.96
C ALA A 45 -11.12 1.79 2.29
N VAL A 46 -10.76 0.53 2.17
CA VAL A 46 -10.25 -0.30 3.26
C VAL A 46 -8.91 -0.89 2.84
N LEU A 47 -7.93 -0.92 3.75
CA LEU A 47 -6.70 -1.68 3.53
C LEU A 47 -6.88 -3.10 4.09
N ILE A 48 -6.53 -4.10 3.29
CA ILE A 48 -6.52 -5.50 3.71
C ILE A 48 -5.11 -6.08 3.50
N SER A 49 -4.62 -6.85 4.46
CA SER A 49 -3.37 -7.61 4.34
C SER A 49 -3.65 -8.95 3.69
N VAL A 50 -2.88 -9.30 2.66
CA VAL A 50 -2.99 -10.58 1.96
C VAL A 50 -1.67 -11.32 1.96
N SER A 51 -1.72 -12.62 2.25
CA SER A 51 -0.52 -13.44 2.32
C SER A 51 -0.10 -13.97 0.97
N CYS A 52 1.16 -13.75 0.64
CA CYS A 52 1.78 -14.30 -0.56
C CYS A 52 2.41 -15.65 -0.19
N THR A 53 1.61 -16.66 0.09
CA THR A 53 2.17 -17.99 0.32
C THR A 53 2.61 -18.59 -1.01
N HIS A 54 3.92 -18.63 -1.26
CA HIS A 54 4.52 -19.58 -2.19
C HIS A 54 4.33 -20.98 -1.59
N ASN A 55 3.16 -21.58 -1.77
CA ASN A 55 3.05 -23.02 -1.66
C ASN A 55 3.78 -23.63 -2.86
N THR A 56 4.54 -24.69 -2.61
CA THR A 56 5.54 -25.38 -3.44
C THR A 56 4.96 -26.03 -4.72
N SER A 57 3.92 -25.44 -5.29
CA SER A 57 3.11 -25.93 -6.41
C SER A 57 2.88 -24.85 -7.48
N GLY A 58 3.61 -23.72 -7.42
CA GLY A 58 3.55 -22.68 -8.47
C GLY A 58 2.28 -21.83 -8.46
N GLN A 59 1.56 -21.72 -7.33
CA GLN A 59 0.42 -20.83 -7.22
C GLN A 59 0.86 -19.41 -6.85
N ALA A 60 0.62 -18.49 -7.79
CA ALA A 60 0.67 -17.05 -7.62
C ALA A 60 -0.41 -16.56 -6.65
N PHE A 61 -0.33 -15.28 -6.26
CA PHE A 61 -1.35 -14.52 -5.54
C PHE A 61 -2.77 -15.06 -5.76
N LYS A 62 -3.41 -15.52 -4.69
CA LYS A 62 -4.78 -16.06 -4.75
C LYS A 62 -5.79 -14.92 -5.01
N GLU A 63 -5.48 -13.73 -4.53
CA GLU A 63 -6.32 -12.55 -4.62
C GLU A 63 -6.06 -11.82 -5.93
N LYS A 64 -7.13 -11.60 -6.71
CA LYS A 64 -7.07 -10.79 -7.93
C LYS A 64 -7.08 -9.30 -7.56
N TYR A 65 -6.09 -8.56 -8.05
CA TYR A 65 -6.00 -7.11 -7.90
C TYR A 65 -5.43 -6.47 -9.16
N VAL A 66 -5.60 -5.15 -9.25
CA VAL A 66 -5.01 -4.31 -10.30
C VAL A 66 -3.91 -3.46 -9.67
N ALA A 67 -2.71 -3.47 -10.25
CA ALA A 67 -1.65 -2.54 -9.85
C ALA A 67 -1.90 -1.18 -10.49
N LEU A 68 -1.81 -0.10 -9.72
CA LEU A 68 -1.92 1.27 -10.23
C LEU A 68 -0.53 1.87 -10.41
N SER A 69 -0.20 2.24 -11.64
CA SER A 69 1.01 3.01 -11.95
C SER A 69 0.63 4.43 -12.30
N TYR A 70 1.20 5.39 -11.57
CA TYR A 70 0.91 6.82 -11.73
C TYR A 70 2.11 7.65 -11.29
N THR A 71 2.16 8.90 -11.72
CA THR A 71 3.16 9.86 -11.22
C THR A 71 2.66 10.50 -9.92
N TRP A 72 3.50 10.64 -8.91
CA TRP A 72 3.06 11.14 -7.60
C TRP A 72 2.53 12.58 -7.65
N GLY A 73 3.00 13.38 -8.61
CA GLY A 73 2.52 14.73 -8.87
C GLY A 73 2.81 15.70 -7.72
N ASP A 74 2.16 16.87 -7.76
CA ASP A 74 2.25 17.86 -6.69
C ASP A 74 1.46 17.43 -5.44
N GLN A 75 2.10 17.52 -4.28
CA GLN A 75 1.55 17.18 -2.98
C GLN A 75 1.20 18.41 -2.13
N SER A 76 1.40 19.63 -2.64
CA SER A 76 1.17 20.89 -1.91
C SER A 76 -0.30 21.13 -1.52
N ASN A 77 -1.24 20.54 -2.24
CA ASN A 77 -2.68 20.71 -2.05
C ASN A 77 -3.42 19.37 -2.13
N PRO A 78 -3.30 18.52 -1.09
CA PRO A 78 -3.78 17.15 -1.14
C PRO A 78 -5.31 17.06 -1.16
N ALA A 79 -5.82 16.00 -1.78
CA ALA A 79 -7.19 15.54 -1.62
C ALA A 79 -7.30 14.58 -0.42
N SER A 80 -8.53 14.22 -0.04
CA SER A 80 -8.78 13.34 1.11
C SER A 80 -9.30 11.97 0.67
N LEU A 81 -8.80 10.93 1.34
CA LEU A 81 -9.29 9.55 1.26
C LEU A 81 -9.76 9.08 2.64
N GLU A 82 -11.02 8.67 2.75
CA GLU A 82 -11.52 8.00 3.96
C GLU A 82 -11.05 6.55 3.96
N LEU A 83 -10.36 6.13 5.02
CA LEU A 83 -9.76 4.80 5.13
C LEU A 83 -10.25 4.07 6.37
N ASN A 84 -10.59 2.79 6.21
CA ASN A 84 -11.07 1.89 7.27
C ASN A 84 -12.26 2.48 8.09
N GLY A 85 -13.04 3.39 7.48
CA GLY A 85 -14.22 4.03 8.08
C GLY A 85 -13.95 5.05 9.20
N SER A 86 -12.71 5.23 9.64
CA SER A 86 -12.37 6.09 10.79
C SER A 86 -11.18 7.01 10.57
N TYR A 87 -10.38 6.78 9.52
CA TYR A 87 -9.21 7.58 9.21
C TYR A 87 -9.44 8.42 7.96
N THR A 88 -8.82 9.60 7.91
CA THR A 88 -8.75 10.42 6.69
C THR A 88 -7.29 10.64 6.35
N LEU A 89 -6.87 10.16 5.18
CA LEU A 89 -5.51 10.31 4.67
C LEU A 89 -5.43 11.41 3.62
N PRO A 90 -4.44 12.31 3.70
CA PRO A 90 -4.12 13.20 2.60
C PRO A 90 -3.46 12.39 1.48
N ILE A 91 -3.97 12.54 0.26
CA ILE A 91 -3.42 11.93 -0.95
C ILE A 91 -3.18 12.99 -2.01
N GLY A 92 -2.13 12.83 -2.82
CA GLY A 92 -1.87 13.73 -3.95
C GLY A 92 -3.07 13.79 -4.90
N ARG A 93 -3.30 14.95 -5.53
CA ARG A 93 -4.44 15.13 -6.44
C ARG A 93 -4.41 14.19 -7.63
N ASN A 94 -3.21 13.88 -8.13
CA ASN A 94 -3.06 12.95 -9.23
C ASN A 94 -3.52 11.53 -8.84
N LEU A 95 -3.14 11.08 -7.63
CA LEU A 95 -3.63 9.80 -7.10
C LEU A 95 -5.14 9.83 -6.90
N ALA A 96 -5.69 10.92 -6.36
CA ALA A 96 -7.14 11.03 -6.18
C ALA A 96 -7.90 10.96 -7.51
N ALA A 97 -7.39 11.61 -8.56
CA ALA A 97 -7.94 11.51 -9.90
C ALA A 97 -7.85 10.07 -10.43
N ALA A 98 -6.68 9.44 -10.35
CA ALA A 98 -6.48 8.05 -10.76
C ALA A 98 -7.46 7.10 -10.06
N LEU A 99 -7.63 7.22 -8.74
CA LEU A 99 -8.58 6.41 -7.96
C LEU A 99 -10.02 6.66 -8.40
N LYS A 100 -10.42 7.91 -8.66
CA LYS A 100 -11.77 8.23 -9.15
C LYS A 100 -12.04 7.64 -10.53
N HIS A 101 -11.04 7.55 -11.39
CA HIS A 101 -11.14 6.93 -12.72
C HIS A 101 -11.13 5.40 -12.65
N ALA A 102 -10.38 4.82 -11.70
CA ALA A 102 -10.37 3.38 -11.47
C ALA A 102 -11.61 2.87 -10.71
N ARG A 103 -12.31 3.76 -9.99
CA ARG A 103 -13.52 3.43 -9.20
C ARG A 103 -14.66 2.98 -10.11
N LEU A 104 -15.26 1.85 -9.76
CA LEU A 104 -16.47 1.35 -10.40
C LEU A 104 -17.71 1.94 -9.71
N LYS A 105 -18.78 2.10 -10.48
CA LYS A 105 -20.03 2.71 -9.99
C LYS A 105 -20.74 1.84 -8.94
N ASP A 106 -20.79 0.53 -9.17
CA ASP A 106 -21.67 -0.40 -8.46
C ASP A 106 -20.92 -1.59 -7.81
N SER A 107 -19.58 -1.61 -7.88
CA SER A 107 -18.75 -2.68 -7.32
C SER A 107 -17.45 -2.15 -6.71
N PHE A 108 -16.89 -2.90 -5.77
CA PHE A 108 -15.58 -2.60 -5.20
C PHE A 108 -14.46 -2.87 -6.20
N CYS A 109 -13.38 -2.08 -6.13
CA CYS A 109 -12.14 -2.32 -6.87
C CYS A 109 -11.04 -2.71 -5.90
N VAL A 110 -10.30 -3.78 -6.22
CA VAL A 110 -9.13 -4.18 -5.44
C VAL A 110 -7.88 -3.71 -6.17
N LEU A 111 -7.17 -2.77 -5.55
CA LEU A 111 -6.03 -2.08 -6.14
C LEU A 111 -4.77 -2.31 -5.29
N TRP A 112 -3.62 -2.38 -5.93
CA TRP A 112 -2.35 -2.13 -5.27
C TRP A 112 -1.83 -0.75 -5.69
N VAL A 113 -1.57 0.11 -4.72
CA VAL A 113 -1.12 1.50 -4.90
C VAL A 113 0.05 1.71 -3.97
N ASP A 114 1.27 1.91 -4.48
CA ASP A 114 2.49 1.98 -3.65
C ASP A 114 2.37 2.97 -2.48
N ALA A 115 1.91 4.20 -2.74
CA ALA A 115 1.78 5.24 -1.72
C ALA A 115 0.77 4.92 -0.59
N LEU A 116 -0.13 3.95 -0.79
CA LEU A 116 -1.17 3.57 0.18
C LEU A 116 -1.03 2.15 0.72
N CYS A 117 -0.45 1.24 -0.04
CA CYS A 117 -0.29 -0.17 0.35
C CYS A 117 1.01 -0.41 1.12
N ILE A 118 2.00 0.46 0.94
CA ILE A 118 3.27 0.46 1.65
C ILE A 118 3.20 1.53 2.76
N ASP A 119 3.57 1.17 3.98
CA ASP A 119 3.77 2.17 5.03
C ASP A 119 5.00 3.02 4.69
N GLN A 120 4.73 4.26 4.25
CA GLN A 120 5.78 5.19 3.82
C GLN A 120 6.66 5.70 4.97
N ASN A 121 6.23 5.50 6.23
CA ASN A 121 6.97 5.93 7.41
C ASN A 121 7.82 4.80 8.04
N ASP A 122 7.60 3.55 7.63
CA ASP A 122 8.42 2.41 8.02
C ASP A 122 9.44 2.11 6.92
N GLU A 123 10.67 2.61 7.08
CA GLU A 123 11.74 2.42 6.11
C GLU A 123 12.15 0.95 5.91
N VAL A 124 11.93 0.08 6.90
CA VAL A 124 12.22 -1.36 6.79
C VAL A 124 11.14 -2.02 5.93
N GLU A 125 9.87 -1.75 6.22
CA GLU A 125 8.76 -2.25 5.42
C GLU A 125 8.85 -1.74 3.99
N LYS A 126 9.04 -0.42 3.82
CA LYS A 126 9.14 0.24 2.53
C LYS A 126 10.24 -0.35 1.68
N SER A 127 11.45 -0.49 2.22
CA SER A 127 12.57 -1.11 1.49
C SER A 127 12.23 -2.53 1.03
N ARG A 128 11.60 -3.33 1.90
CA ARG A 128 11.18 -4.70 1.57
C ARG A 128 10.10 -4.73 0.48
N GLN A 129 9.10 -3.85 0.54
CA GLN A 129 8.02 -3.81 -0.45
C GLN A 129 8.50 -3.28 -1.80
N VAL A 130 9.37 -2.25 -1.80
CA VAL A 130 9.97 -1.71 -3.03
C VAL A 130 10.78 -2.77 -3.76
N GLN A 131 11.61 -3.54 -3.06
CA GLN A 131 12.35 -4.67 -3.65
C GLN A 131 11.44 -5.73 -4.29
N ARG A 132 10.20 -5.84 -3.81
CA ARG A 132 9.20 -6.80 -4.29
C ARG A 132 8.26 -6.26 -5.35
N MET A 133 8.34 -4.97 -5.69
CA MET A 133 7.48 -4.38 -6.71
C MET A 133 7.44 -5.19 -8.01
N PRO A 134 8.55 -5.70 -8.58
CA PRO A 134 8.48 -6.51 -9.79
C PRO A 134 7.53 -7.71 -9.67
N THR A 135 7.62 -8.47 -8.57
CA THR A 135 6.74 -9.61 -8.30
C THR A 135 5.29 -9.22 -8.04
N ILE A 136 5.07 -8.07 -7.40
CA ILE A 136 3.72 -7.54 -7.15
C ILE A 136 3.07 -7.15 -8.49
N TYR A 137 3.77 -6.39 -9.32
CA TYR A 137 3.26 -6.01 -10.64
C TYR A 137 3.06 -7.21 -11.58
N GLU A 138 3.97 -8.18 -11.55
CA GLU A 138 3.85 -9.43 -12.33
C GLU A 138 2.64 -10.26 -11.90
N ALA A 139 2.31 -10.27 -10.61
CA ALA A 139 1.19 -11.03 -10.08
C ALA A 139 -0.17 -10.31 -10.18
N ALA A 140 -0.18 -9.01 -10.47
CA ALA A 140 -1.41 -8.27 -10.67
C ALA A 140 -2.17 -8.81 -11.89
N THR A 141 -3.51 -8.80 -11.85
CA THR A 141 -4.34 -9.20 -13.00
C THR A 141 -4.08 -8.33 -14.21
N MET A 142 -3.82 -7.05 -13.97
CA MET A 142 -3.35 -6.08 -14.94
C MET A 142 -2.71 -4.90 -14.22
N THR A 143 -2.02 -4.05 -14.98
CA THR A 143 -1.55 -2.75 -14.48
C THR A 143 -2.37 -1.64 -15.15
N LEU A 144 -3.00 -0.79 -14.35
CA LEU A 144 -3.66 0.43 -14.82
C LEU A 144 -2.63 1.56 -14.82
N ILE A 145 -2.37 2.13 -15.99
CA ILE A 145 -1.48 3.28 -16.16
C ILE A 145 -2.31 4.57 -16.14
N TRP A 146 -1.97 5.50 -15.26
CA TRP A 146 -2.58 6.83 -15.17
C TRP A 146 -1.56 7.92 -15.52
N LEU A 147 -1.87 8.73 -16.52
CA LEU A 147 -0.96 9.74 -17.07
C LEU A 147 -1.25 11.18 -16.62
N GLY A 148 -2.36 11.42 -15.89
CA GLY A 148 -2.80 12.75 -15.48
C GLY A 148 -3.96 13.30 -16.28
#